data_AF-A0A1Q8AW19-F1
#
_entry.id   AF-A0A1Q8AW19-F1
#
_cell.length_a   1.000
_cell.length_b   1.000
_cell.length_c   1.000
_cell.angle_alpha   90.00
_cell.angle_beta   90.00
_cell.angle_gamma   90.00
#
_symmetry.space_group_name_H-M   'P 1'
#
loop_
_entity.id
_entity.type
_entity.pdbx_description
1 polymer ?
#
loop_
_entity_poly.entity_id
_entity_poly.type
_entity_poly.pdbx_seq_one_letter_code
_entity_poly.pdbx_strand_id
1 'polypeptide(L)'
;MLLLAEFAAFPLGLDPDRVEIPPIDRWLATQPKPFVVAEVPLPSPHDLGAWERRHTSFMLHSMAHWQKTVHGYSGRRLPLHVELYEQLTRFPDEQSLASLNRLGVTYVVVHADWYRSGDRAEIDGRLNRFSDRLRLAHTEGAGGESRVYAVVSASARTESR
;
A
#
# COMPACT_ATOMS: atom_id res chain seq x y z
N MET A 1 -26.48 38.65 24.34
CA MET A 1 -25.47 38.69 23.25
C MET A 1 -24.38 37.68 23.57
N LEU A 2 -24.57 36.40 23.20
CA LEU A 2 -23.58 35.34 23.32
C LEU A 2 -23.78 34.37 22.15
N LEU A 3 -23.69 34.90 20.93
CA LEU A 3 -23.89 34.11 19.69
C LEU A 3 -23.01 34.59 18.52
N LEU A 4 -22.05 35.49 18.77
CA LEU A 4 -21.19 36.08 17.73
C LEU A 4 -19.72 35.65 17.83
N ALA A 5 -19.33 34.90 18.88
CA ALA A 5 -17.95 34.46 19.06
C ALA A 5 -17.62 33.13 18.37
N GLU A 6 -18.62 32.36 17.91
CA GLU A 6 -18.38 31.05 17.28
C GLU A 6 -17.88 31.14 15.83
N PHE A 7 -17.88 32.34 15.23
CA PHE A 7 -17.50 32.57 13.84
C PHE A 7 -16.20 33.37 13.70
N ALA A 8 -15.35 33.36 14.72
CA ALA A 8 -14.00 33.92 14.60
C ALA A 8 -13.10 32.91 13.85
N ALA A 9 -13.17 32.93 12.52
CA ALA A 9 -12.23 32.22 11.65
C ALA A 9 -10.89 32.98 11.65
N PHE A 10 -10.04 32.72 12.64
CA PHE A 10 -8.65 33.14 12.58
C PHE A 10 -7.97 32.33 11.47
N PRO A 11 -7.21 32.96 10.54
CA PRO A 11 -6.37 32.21 9.63
C PRO A 11 -5.37 31.44 10.51
N LEU A 12 -5.61 30.15 10.66
CA LEU A 12 -4.57 29.24 11.11
C LEU A 12 -3.43 29.45 10.13
N GLY A 13 -2.23 29.74 10.62
CA GLY A 13 -1.02 29.73 9.82
C GLY A 13 -0.79 28.32 9.34
N LEU A 14 -1.57 27.89 8.35
CA LEU A 14 -1.44 26.63 7.68
C LEU A 14 -0.25 26.80 6.77
N ASP A 15 0.90 26.31 7.22
CA ASP A 15 1.93 25.92 6.28
C ASP A 15 1.35 24.72 5.52
N PRO A 16 1.10 24.82 4.20
CA PRO A 16 0.67 23.66 3.45
C PRO A 16 1.81 22.66 3.52
N ASP A 17 1.67 21.65 4.39
CA ASP A 17 2.48 20.44 4.30
C ASP A 17 2.32 19.93 2.87
N ARG A 18 3.35 20.16 2.05
CA ARG A 18 3.39 19.65 0.70
C ARG A 18 3.48 18.15 0.84
N VAL A 19 2.36 17.46 0.69
CA VAL A 19 2.32 16.01 0.57
C VAL A 19 3.11 15.67 -0.69
N GLU A 20 4.38 15.35 -0.51
CA GLU A 20 5.25 14.95 -1.60
C GLU A 20 4.82 13.56 -2.04
N ILE A 21 4.13 13.50 -3.18
CA ILE A 21 3.74 12.23 -3.79
C ILE A 21 5.02 11.44 -4.10
N PRO A 22 5.19 10.23 -3.52
CA PRO A 22 6.34 9.39 -3.81
C PRO A 22 6.50 9.15 -5.32
N PRO A 23 7.74 9.13 -5.86
CA PRO A 23 7.95 8.91 -7.28
C PRO A 23 7.36 7.58 -7.79
N ILE A 24 7.33 6.56 -6.93
CA ILE A 24 6.72 5.24 -7.21
C ILE A 24 5.22 5.37 -7.57
N ASP A 25 4.50 6.29 -6.93
CA ASP A 25 3.08 6.52 -7.18
C ASP A 25 2.83 7.29 -8.49
N ARG A 26 3.80 8.14 -8.90
CA ARG A 26 3.74 8.81 -10.20
C ARG A 26 3.85 7.79 -11.34
N TRP A 27 4.70 6.77 -11.19
CA TRP A 27 4.77 5.67 -12.14
C TRP A 27 3.48 4.84 -12.14
N LEU A 28 2.86 4.60 -10.97
CA LEU A 28 1.56 3.93 -10.92
C LEU A 28 0.48 4.71 -11.67
N ALA A 29 0.49 6.04 -11.60
CA ALA A 29 -0.46 6.89 -12.31
C ALA A 29 -0.39 6.76 -13.84
N THR A 30 0.72 6.30 -14.40
CA THR A 30 0.89 6.08 -15.85
C THR A 30 0.44 4.69 -16.33
N GLN A 31 0.07 3.78 -15.42
CA GLN A 31 -0.32 2.42 -15.81
C GLN A 31 -1.74 2.36 -16.39
N PRO A 32 -2.04 1.37 -17.26
CA PRO A 32 -3.40 1.16 -17.78
C PRO A 32 -4.42 0.95 -16.65
N LYS A 33 -5.55 1.66 -16.73
CA LYS A 33 -6.65 1.63 -15.75
C LYS A 33 -7.82 0.78 -16.28
N PRO A 34 -8.63 0.15 -15.40
CA PRO A 34 -8.55 0.16 -13.94
C PRO A 34 -7.55 -0.86 -13.39
N PHE A 35 -6.99 -0.58 -12.21
CA PHE A 35 -6.21 -1.55 -11.44
C PHE A 35 -6.51 -1.44 -9.94
N VAL A 36 -6.06 -2.43 -9.16
CA VAL A 36 -6.14 -2.42 -7.70
C VAL A 36 -4.73 -2.51 -7.12
N VAL A 37 -4.42 -1.66 -6.14
CA VAL A 37 -3.10 -1.59 -5.50
C VAL A 37 -3.13 -2.06 -4.05
N ALA A 38 -2.06 -2.70 -3.63
CA ALA A 38 -1.72 -2.89 -2.23
C ALA A 38 -0.28 -2.41 -1.99
N GLU A 39 0.01 -1.98 -0.78
CA GLU A 39 1.30 -1.40 -0.39
C GLU A 39 1.76 -2.03 0.93
N VAL A 40 3.05 -2.31 1.04
CA VAL A 40 3.67 -3.02 2.17
C VAL A 40 5.05 -2.42 2.44
N PRO A 41 5.59 -2.53 3.67
CA PRO A 41 5.09 -3.28 4.82
C PRO A 41 3.99 -2.56 5.60
N LEU A 42 3.15 -3.35 6.28
CA LEU A 42 2.26 -2.87 7.33
C LEU A 42 2.86 -3.18 8.70
N PRO A 43 2.83 -2.22 9.65
CA PRO A 43 3.20 -2.49 11.03
C PRO A 43 2.16 -3.39 11.70
N SER A 44 2.55 -3.97 12.84
CA SER A 44 1.64 -4.77 13.66
C SER A 44 0.35 -4.01 13.97
N PRO A 45 -0.83 -4.62 13.82
CA PRO A 45 -2.11 -4.01 14.22
C PRO A 45 -2.18 -3.65 15.71
N HIS A 46 -1.30 -4.23 16.54
CA HIS A 46 -1.18 -3.92 17.95
C HIS A 46 -0.43 -2.60 18.21
N ASP A 47 0.37 -2.11 17.26
CA ASP A 47 0.97 -0.76 17.30
C ASP A 47 0.04 0.22 16.59
N LEU A 48 -1.00 0.66 17.30
CA LEU A 48 -2.03 1.55 16.74
C LEU A 48 -1.43 2.84 16.16
N GLY A 49 -0.39 3.40 16.80
CA GLY A 49 0.22 4.65 16.35
C GLY A 49 0.99 4.51 15.04
N ALA A 50 1.74 3.42 14.86
CA ALA A 50 2.40 3.13 13.59
C ALA A 50 1.38 2.72 12.52
N TRP A 51 0.37 1.95 12.89
CA TRP A 51 -0.67 1.42 12.01
C TRP A 51 -1.51 2.53 11.37
N GLU A 52 -2.04 3.46 12.17
CA GLU A 52 -2.86 4.59 11.67
C GLU A 52 -2.03 5.51 10.76
N ARG A 53 -0.76 5.79 11.12
CA ARG A 53 0.15 6.57 10.28
C ARG A 53 0.42 5.88 8.93
N ARG A 54 0.60 4.56 8.93
CA ARG A 54 0.81 3.78 7.69
C ARG A 54 -0.41 3.83 6.78
N HIS A 55 -1.60 3.59 7.35
CA HIS A 55 -2.85 3.63 6.62
C HIS A 55 -3.11 5.00 6.01
N THR A 56 -2.88 6.06 6.79
CA THR A 56 -3.02 7.44 6.30
C THR A 56 -2.07 7.70 5.14
N SER A 57 -0.81 7.24 5.24
CA SER A 57 0.18 7.42 4.17
C SER A 57 -0.27 6.74 2.88
N PHE A 58 -0.68 5.47 2.94
CA PHE A 58 -1.18 4.73 1.78
C PHE A 58 -2.48 5.30 1.20
N MET A 59 -3.37 5.84 2.05
CA MET A 59 -4.54 6.57 1.57
C MET A 59 -4.14 7.83 0.79
N LEU A 60 -3.13 8.57 1.26
CA LEU A 60 -2.60 9.74 0.55
C LEU A 60 -1.92 9.35 -0.77
N HIS A 61 -1.14 8.26 -0.78
CA HIS A 61 -0.53 7.72 -2.01
C HIS A 61 -1.60 7.40 -3.07
N SER A 62 -2.74 6.85 -2.63
CA SER A 62 -3.84 6.52 -3.55
C SER A 62 -4.41 7.73 -4.32
N MET A 63 -4.24 8.95 -3.79
CA MET A 63 -4.64 10.20 -4.45
C MET A 63 -3.77 10.56 -5.66
N ALA A 64 -2.61 9.93 -5.82
CA ALA A 64 -1.75 10.15 -6.98
C ALA A 64 -2.29 9.46 -8.24
N HIS A 65 -2.82 8.25 -8.10
CA HIS A 65 -3.25 7.41 -9.22
C HIS A 65 -4.78 7.22 -9.31
N TRP A 66 -5.52 7.57 -8.25
CA TRP A 66 -6.98 7.50 -8.15
C TRP A 66 -7.54 6.10 -8.47
N GLN A 67 -6.84 5.06 -8.04
CA GLN A 67 -7.26 3.67 -8.23
C GLN A 67 -7.66 3.03 -6.90
N LYS A 68 -8.38 1.90 -6.98
CA LYS A 68 -8.77 1.15 -5.79
C LYS A 68 -7.53 0.70 -5.03
N THR A 69 -7.53 0.93 -3.73
CA THR A 69 -6.50 0.42 -2.81
C THR A 69 -7.16 -0.49 -1.78
N VAL A 70 -6.43 -1.50 -1.32
CA VAL A 70 -6.86 -2.32 -0.17
C VAL A 70 -6.75 -1.56 1.14
N HIS A 71 -6.02 -0.44 1.14
CA HIS A 71 -5.78 0.42 2.30
C HIS A 71 -6.92 1.42 2.45
N GLY A 72 -7.88 1.09 3.29
CA GLY A 72 -9.02 1.95 3.55
C GLY A 72 -9.33 2.02 5.03
N TYR A 73 -9.62 3.22 5.53
CA TYR A 73 -10.21 3.37 6.84
C TYR A 73 -11.73 3.45 6.70
N SER A 74 -12.45 2.46 7.24
CA SER A 74 -13.87 2.59 7.51
C SER A 74 -14.07 2.67 9.02
N GLY A 75 -14.98 3.52 9.50
CA GLY A 75 -15.25 3.67 10.94
C GLY A 75 -15.70 2.40 11.66
N ARG A 76 -15.80 1.26 10.95
CA ARG A 76 -16.00 -0.09 11.49
C ARG A 76 -14.89 -1.02 11.00
N ARG A 77 -14.14 -1.61 11.93
CA ARG A 77 -13.14 -2.64 11.62
C ARG A 77 -13.82 -3.99 11.42
N LEU A 78 -14.18 -4.31 10.17
CA LEU A 78 -14.74 -5.62 9.82
C LEU A 78 -13.69 -6.73 10.06
N PRO A 79 -14.08 -7.95 10.51
CA PRO A 79 -13.13 -9.04 10.79
C PRO A 79 -12.20 -9.35 9.60
N LEU A 80 -12.75 -9.38 8.38
CA LEU A 80 -11.99 -9.63 7.15
C LEU A 80 -10.86 -8.60 6.92
N HIS A 81 -11.06 -7.35 7.34
CA HIS A 81 -10.08 -6.28 7.21
C HIS A 81 -8.90 -6.48 8.17
N VAL A 82 -9.19 -6.90 9.40
CA VAL A 82 -8.18 -7.23 10.41
C VAL A 82 -7.34 -8.41 9.95
N GLU A 83 -7.99 -9.49 9.49
CA GLU A 83 -7.31 -10.68 8.97
C GLU A 83 -6.40 -10.36 7.77
N LEU A 84 -6.87 -9.53 6.82
CA LEU A 84 -6.06 -9.12 5.68
C LEU A 84 -4.78 -8.40 6.14
N TYR A 85 -4.89 -7.45 7.07
CA TYR A 85 -3.71 -6.70 7.52
C TYR A 85 -2.76 -7.54 8.36
N GLU A 86 -3.27 -8.47 9.18
CA GLU A 86 -2.44 -9.46 9.88
C GLU A 86 -1.70 -10.40 8.93
N GLN A 87 -2.24 -10.65 7.75
CA GLN A 87 -1.54 -11.41 6.70
C GLN A 87 -0.50 -10.54 6.00
N LEU A 88 -0.85 -9.28 5.69
CA LEU A 88 0.04 -8.35 4.99
C LEU A 88 1.24 -7.88 5.83
N THR A 89 1.17 -7.92 7.17
CA THR A 89 2.35 -7.73 8.04
C THR A 89 3.41 -8.80 7.82
N ARG A 90 2.99 -9.99 7.37
CA ARG A 90 3.85 -11.14 7.05
C ARG A 90 4.05 -11.28 5.55
N PHE A 91 3.76 -10.27 4.73
CA PHE A 91 3.98 -10.34 3.29
C PHE A 91 5.48 -10.46 2.93
N PRO A 92 5.85 -11.21 1.87
CA PRO A 92 5.01 -12.12 1.08
C PRO A 92 4.98 -13.54 1.70
N ASP A 93 3.80 -14.11 1.75
CA ASP A 93 3.56 -15.52 2.06
C ASP A 93 2.34 -16.05 1.28
N GLU A 94 2.07 -17.35 1.37
CA GLU A 94 0.96 -17.97 0.63
C GLU A 94 -0.40 -17.34 0.98
N GLN A 95 -0.63 -17.04 2.26
CA GLN A 95 -1.90 -16.53 2.76
C GLN A 95 -2.17 -15.10 2.27
N SER A 96 -1.18 -14.21 2.42
CA SER A 96 -1.25 -12.83 1.94
C SER A 96 -1.43 -12.78 0.42
N LEU A 97 -0.67 -13.58 -0.35
CA LEU A 97 -0.81 -13.62 -1.80
C LEU A 97 -2.16 -14.20 -2.26
N ALA A 98 -2.72 -15.18 -1.54
CA ALA A 98 -4.05 -15.72 -1.84
C ALA A 98 -5.16 -14.69 -1.56
N SER A 99 -5.04 -13.93 -0.47
CA SER A 99 -5.97 -12.85 -0.15
C SER A 99 -5.88 -11.69 -1.14
N LEU A 100 -4.67 -11.27 -1.53
CA LEU A 100 -4.48 -10.25 -2.57
C LEU A 100 -5.08 -10.68 -3.91
N ASN A 101 -4.89 -11.95 -4.31
CA ASN A 101 -5.54 -12.51 -5.50
C ASN A 101 -7.07 -12.48 -5.43
N ARG A 102 -7.66 -12.87 -4.29
CA ARG A 102 -9.13 -12.83 -4.10
C ARG A 102 -9.69 -11.40 -4.16
N LEU A 103 -8.91 -10.43 -3.72
CA LEU A 103 -9.28 -9.01 -3.77
C LEU A 103 -9.04 -8.37 -5.16
N GLY A 104 -8.50 -9.13 -6.11
CA GLY A 104 -8.21 -8.64 -7.47
C GLY A 104 -7.05 -7.65 -7.52
N VAL A 105 -6.14 -7.68 -6.54
CA VAL A 105 -4.95 -6.81 -6.52
C VAL A 105 -4.11 -7.08 -7.75
N THR A 106 -3.81 -6.01 -8.50
CA THR A 106 -3.03 -6.05 -9.74
C THR A 106 -1.58 -5.68 -9.49
N TYR A 107 -1.35 -4.70 -8.59
CA TYR A 107 -0.03 -4.21 -8.23
C TYR A 107 0.19 -4.23 -6.73
N VAL A 108 1.38 -4.66 -6.30
CA VAL A 108 1.86 -4.55 -4.93
C VAL A 108 3.09 -3.65 -4.91
N VAL A 109 3.02 -2.56 -4.15
CA VAL A 109 4.16 -1.68 -3.88
C VAL A 109 4.87 -2.15 -2.62
N VAL A 110 6.15 -2.43 -2.72
CA VAL A 110 7.02 -2.81 -1.62
C VAL A 110 7.97 -1.65 -1.33
N HIS A 111 7.80 -1.01 -0.19
CA HIS A 111 8.71 0.02 0.34
C HIS A 111 9.80 -0.67 1.16
N ALA A 112 10.84 -1.13 0.48
CA ALA A 112 11.97 -1.86 1.05
C ALA A 112 12.75 -1.04 2.10
N ASP A 113 12.73 0.29 1.98
CA ASP A 113 13.30 1.26 2.94
C ASP A 113 12.54 1.32 4.27
N TRP A 114 11.29 0.85 4.30
CA TRP A 114 10.47 0.82 5.51
C TRP A 114 10.66 -0.45 6.34
N TYR A 115 11.36 -1.44 5.80
CA TYR A 115 11.85 -2.60 6.56
C TYR A 115 13.11 -2.21 7.34
N ARG A 116 13.37 -2.88 8.47
CA ARG A 116 14.65 -2.65 9.18
C ARG A 116 15.80 -3.13 8.30
N SER A 117 16.98 -2.54 8.46
CA SER A 117 18.15 -2.77 7.60
C SER A 117 18.56 -4.26 7.48
N GLY A 118 18.30 -5.07 8.52
CA GLY A 118 18.53 -6.53 8.50
C GLY A 118 17.44 -7.34 7.79
N ASP A 119 16.21 -6.84 7.78
CA ASP A 119 15.05 -7.53 7.21
C ASP A 119 15.03 -7.42 5.67
N ARG A 120 15.80 -6.48 5.11
CA ARG A 120 15.82 -6.21 3.67
C ARG A 120 16.32 -7.39 2.83
N ALA A 121 17.38 -8.08 3.28
CA ALA A 121 17.88 -9.25 2.57
C ALA A 121 16.90 -10.44 2.69
N GLU A 122 16.22 -10.55 3.83
CA GLU A 122 15.20 -11.57 4.04
C GLU A 122 13.99 -11.35 3.13
N ILE A 123 13.47 -10.12 3.07
CA ILE A 123 12.33 -9.80 2.21
C ILE A 123 12.68 -10.01 0.73
N ASP A 124 13.90 -9.66 0.30
CA ASP A 124 14.37 -9.90 -1.06
C ASP A 124 14.42 -11.41 -1.38
N GLY A 125 14.93 -12.22 -0.46
CA GLY A 125 14.92 -13.68 -0.60
C GLY A 125 13.51 -14.27 -0.68
N ARG A 126 12.57 -13.72 0.09
CA ARG A 126 11.16 -14.14 0.08
C ARG A 126 10.44 -13.71 -1.21
N LEU A 127 10.65 -12.49 -1.68
CA LEU A 127 10.11 -12.00 -2.95
C LEU A 127 10.60 -12.85 -4.13
N ASN A 128 11.90 -13.21 -4.14
CA ASN A 128 12.47 -14.08 -5.16
C ASN A 128 11.83 -15.47 -5.18
N ARG A 129 11.47 -16.03 -4.02
CA ARG A 129 10.78 -17.33 -3.91
C ARG A 129 9.40 -17.32 -4.57
N PHE A 130 8.70 -16.17 -4.53
CA PHE A 130 7.37 -15.99 -5.13
C PHE A 130 7.41 -15.27 -6.48
N SER A 131 8.55 -15.31 -7.19
CA SER A 131 8.73 -14.64 -8.49
C SER A 131 7.83 -15.18 -9.60
N ASP A 132 7.25 -16.38 -9.42
CA ASP A 132 6.24 -16.97 -10.30
C ASP A 132 4.87 -16.28 -10.18
N ARG A 133 4.61 -15.59 -9.06
CA ARG A 133 3.35 -14.89 -8.75
C ARG A 133 3.53 -13.38 -8.65
N LEU A 134 4.74 -12.89 -8.38
CA LEU A 134 5.09 -11.49 -8.24
C LEU A 134 6.14 -11.13 -9.30
N ARG A 135 5.69 -10.53 -10.39
CA ARG A 135 6.60 -10.07 -11.45
C ARG A 135 7.01 -8.63 -11.19
N LEU A 136 8.31 -8.39 -11.02
CA LEU A 136 8.83 -7.02 -10.88
C LEU A 136 8.45 -6.19 -12.12
N ALA A 137 7.73 -5.09 -11.90
CA ALA A 137 7.24 -4.20 -12.95
C ALA A 137 8.01 -2.87 -12.97
N HIS A 138 8.40 -2.35 -11.81
CA HIS A 138 9.15 -1.10 -11.68
C HIS A 138 9.95 -1.06 -10.38
N THR A 139 11.01 -0.26 -10.38
CA THR A 139 11.83 0.03 -9.19
C THR A 139 12.14 1.51 -9.15
N GLU A 140 12.13 2.08 -7.95
CA GLU A 140 12.38 3.49 -7.69
C GLU A 140 13.45 3.65 -6.61
N GLY A 141 14.27 4.70 -6.74
CA GLY A 141 15.44 4.95 -5.89
C GLY A 141 16.69 4.19 -6.33
N ALA A 142 17.89 4.73 -6.05
CA ALA A 142 19.17 4.20 -6.53
C ALA A 142 19.46 2.75 -6.06
N GLY A 143 18.84 2.34 -4.95
CA GLY A 143 18.91 0.99 -4.43
C GLY A 143 17.65 0.14 -4.64
N GLY A 144 16.61 0.63 -5.33
CA GLY A 144 15.29 -0.02 -5.35
C GLY A 144 14.64 0.03 -3.96
N GLU A 145 14.52 1.23 -3.42
CA GLU A 145 13.89 1.54 -2.13
C GLU A 145 12.40 1.25 -2.20
N SER A 146 11.76 1.60 -3.31
CA SER A 146 10.38 1.21 -3.59
C SER A 146 10.33 0.37 -4.86
N ARG A 147 9.51 -0.68 -4.86
CA ARG A 147 9.40 -1.63 -5.98
C ARG A 147 7.95 -1.97 -6.23
N VAL A 148 7.52 -1.97 -7.49
CA VAL A 148 6.18 -2.46 -7.85
C VAL A 148 6.28 -3.86 -8.43
N TYR A 149 5.47 -4.77 -7.89
CA TYR A 149 5.27 -6.12 -8.39
C TYR A 149 3.88 -6.24 -8.98
N ALA A 150 3.77 -6.72 -10.22
CA ALA A 150 2.52 -7.15 -10.81
C ALA A 150 2.14 -8.54 -10.26
N VAL A 151 0.91 -8.67 -9.78
CA VAL A 151 0.37 -9.93 -9.26
C VAL A 151 -0.12 -10.77 -10.43
N VAL A 152 0.45 -11.96 -10.59
CA VAL A 152 0.05 -12.92 -11.63
C VAL A 152 -1.03 -13.82 -11.04
N SER A 153 -2.26 -13.67 -11.51
CA SER A 153 -3.35 -14.56 -11.12
C SER A 153 -3.15 -15.94 -11.75
N ALA A 154 -3.45 -17.00 -10.99
CA ALA A 154 -3.40 -18.36 -11.52
C ALA A 154 -4.42 -18.57 -12.68
N SER A 155 -5.46 -17.74 -12.75
CA SER A 155 -6.53 -17.81 -13.74
C SER A 155 -6.08 -17.44 -15.15
N ALA A 156 -5.01 -16.66 -15.31
CA ALA A 156 -4.46 -16.31 -16.63
C ALA A 156 -3.76 -17.50 -17.34
N ARG A 157 -3.56 -18.64 -16.65
CA ARG A 157 -2.98 -19.86 -17.25
C ARG A 157 -3.98 -20.71 -18.05
N THR A 158 -5.28 -20.41 -18.00
CA THR A 158 -6.31 -21.27 -18.60
C THR A 158 -6.78 -20.82 -19.99
N GLU A 159 -6.52 -19.59 -20.43
CA GLU A 159 -7.01 -19.09 -21.74
C GLU A 159 -6.05 -19.32 -22.92
N SER A 160 -4.98 -20.10 -22.73
CA SER A 160 -4.11 -20.56 -23.82
C SER A 160 -4.20 -22.07 -23.98
N ARG A 161 -5.36 -22.58 -24.41
CA ARG A 161 -5.46 -23.92 -24.99
C ARG A 161 -6.60 -24.05 -25.98
#